data_AF-A0A6G2I9D6-F1
#
_entry.id   AF-A0A6G2I9D6-F1
#
_cell.length_a   1.000
_cell.length_b   1.000
_cell.length_c   1.000
_cell.angle_alpha   90.00
_cell.angle_beta   90.00
_cell.angle_gamma   90.00
#
_symmetry.space_group_name_H-M   'P 1'
#
loop_
_entity.id
_entity.type
_entity.pdbx_description
1 polymer ?
#
loop_
_entity_poly.entity_id
_entity_poly.type
_entity_poly.pdbx_seq_one_letter_code
_entity_poly.pdbx_strand_id
1 'polypeptide(L)'
;MGMIDHVGYCLPWGSADMVASAYEKVFGLQRANADSLDEVGNKATGMRSIVLRSALGFTVVLTEPVSPASTGQTQRFLDAHAGPGVQHAAFGHDDLFAAVESLRSSGLEFLPVPDAYYDQAQQRLREVPVPWETLRRLGILVDADDQGLLFQLFTRPITRHGTFFIELIQRSGAVGFGANNVRALFEAVQATMDGHPDGVARDEDV
;
A
#
# COMPACT_ATOMS: atom_id res chain seq x y z
N MET A 1 19.03 3.01 5.03
CA MET A 1 17.75 2.48 5.52
C MET A 1 17.03 3.64 6.18
N GLY A 2 15.99 4.18 5.53
CA GLY A 2 15.26 5.31 6.08
C GLY A 2 14.31 4.87 7.20
N MET A 3 13.71 5.87 7.85
CA MET A 3 12.72 5.66 8.90
C MET A 3 11.45 4.99 8.33
N ILE A 4 10.67 4.34 9.20
CA ILE A 4 9.33 3.86 8.85
C ILE A 4 8.46 5.08 8.53
N ASP A 5 7.93 5.14 7.30
CA ASP A 5 7.04 6.21 6.83
C ASP A 5 5.64 6.02 7.42
N HIS A 6 5.10 4.81 7.27
CA HIS A 6 3.81 4.43 7.81
C HIS A 6 3.67 2.91 7.95
N VAL A 7 2.65 2.50 8.69
CA VAL A 7 2.24 1.10 8.84
C VAL A 7 0.78 0.95 8.44
N GLY A 8 0.49 -0.01 7.56
CA GLY A 8 -0.88 -0.40 7.19
C GLY A 8 -1.40 -1.50 8.11
N TYR A 9 -2.60 -1.33 8.64
CA TYR A 9 -3.21 -2.24 9.60
C TYR A 9 -4.64 -2.59 9.20
N CYS A 10 -4.89 -3.87 8.90
CA CYS A 10 -6.20 -4.37 8.50
C CYS A 10 -7.08 -4.69 9.70
N LEU A 11 -8.36 -4.34 9.57
CA LEU A 11 -9.38 -4.42 10.60
C LEU A 11 -10.66 -5.08 10.05
N PRO A 12 -11.42 -5.83 10.88
CA PRO A 12 -12.76 -6.29 10.52
C PRO A 12 -13.69 -5.13 10.17
N TRP A 13 -14.67 -5.41 9.31
CA TRP A 13 -15.69 -4.43 8.94
C TRP A 13 -16.36 -3.78 10.16
N GLY A 14 -16.48 -2.46 10.13
CA GLY A 14 -17.17 -1.66 11.15
C GLY A 14 -16.35 -1.41 12.42
N SER A 15 -15.04 -1.66 12.40
CA SER A 15 -14.17 -1.49 13.58
C SER A 15 -13.17 -0.33 13.47
N ALA A 16 -12.94 0.22 12.26
CA ALA A 16 -11.94 1.26 12.04
C ALA A 16 -12.14 2.50 12.91
N ASP A 17 -13.37 3.03 13.02
CA ASP A 17 -13.62 4.24 13.81
C ASP A 17 -13.41 4.04 15.32
N MET A 18 -13.77 2.87 15.84
CA MET A 18 -13.56 2.52 17.24
C MET A 18 -12.07 2.44 17.55
N VAL A 19 -11.30 1.76 16.68
CA VAL A 19 -9.85 1.64 16.82
C VAL A 19 -9.19 3.02 16.67
N ALA A 20 -9.58 3.80 15.67
CA ALA A 20 -9.08 5.17 15.49
C ALA A 20 -9.29 6.04 16.74
N SER A 21 -10.49 5.97 17.32
CA SER A 21 -10.82 6.68 18.56
C SER A 21 -9.94 6.25 19.74
N ALA A 22 -9.53 4.98 19.79
CA ALA A 22 -8.61 4.49 20.82
C ALA A 22 -7.20 5.07 20.61
N TYR A 23 -6.70 5.09 19.37
CA TYR A 23 -5.40 5.70 19.05
C TYR A 23 -5.36 7.20 19.36
N GLU A 24 -6.44 7.92 19.05
CA GLU A 24 -6.59 9.34 19.40
C GLU A 24 -6.53 9.55 20.92
N LYS A 25 -7.31 8.77 21.69
CA LYS A 25 -7.42 8.95 23.14
C LYS A 25 -6.18 8.51 23.93
N VAL A 26 -5.56 7.41 23.52
CA VAL A 26 -4.46 6.77 24.27
C VAL A 26 -3.11 7.35 23.85
N PHE A 27 -2.91 7.57 22.56
CA PHE A 27 -1.61 7.94 22.00
C PHE A 27 -1.58 9.37 21.45
N GLY A 28 -2.71 10.08 21.42
CA GLY A 28 -2.78 11.46 20.92
C GLY A 28 -2.56 11.58 19.41
N LEU A 29 -2.77 10.50 18.64
CA LEU A 29 -2.74 10.58 17.18
C LEU A 29 -3.93 11.40 16.68
N GLN A 30 -3.78 12.02 15.51
CA GLN A 30 -4.83 12.81 14.87
C GLN A 30 -5.19 12.20 13.53
N ARG A 31 -6.49 12.21 13.18
CA ARG A 31 -6.92 11.89 11.81
C ARG A 31 -6.31 12.88 10.85
N ALA A 32 -5.63 12.36 9.82
CA ALA A 32 -5.21 13.18 8.71
C ALA A 32 -6.42 13.41 7.81
N ASN A 33 -6.78 14.68 7.58
CA ASN A 33 -7.76 15.03 6.55
C ASN A 33 -7.11 14.75 5.19
N ALA A 34 -7.35 13.56 4.66
CA ALA A 34 -6.96 13.20 3.31
C ALA A 34 -8.26 13.03 2.53
N ASP A 35 -8.62 14.01 1.71
CA ASP A 35 -9.86 14.06 0.92
C ASP A 35 -10.01 12.91 -0.11
N SER A 36 -9.25 11.82 -0.01
CA SER A 36 -9.08 10.85 -1.11
C SER A 36 -8.72 9.40 -0.73
N LEU A 37 -8.77 9.00 0.54
CA LEU A 37 -8.47 7.60 0.95
C LEU A 37 -9.66 6.86 1.55
N ASP A 38 -10.80 7.53 1.68
CA ASP A 38 -11.95 7.01 2.44
C ASP A 38 -12.48 5.71 1.85
N GLU A 39 -12.54 5.56 0.52
CA GLU A 39 -12.94 4.32 -0.14
C GLU A 39 -12.18 4.09 -1.45
N VAL A 40 -11.62 2.90 -1.62
CA VAL A 40 -11.01 2.43 -2.88
C VAL A 40 -11.67 1.13 -3.29
N GLY A 41 -12.01 0.99 -4.57
CA GLY A 41 -12.67 -0.20 -5.13
C GLY A 41 -14.19 -0.06 -5.26
N ASN A 42 -14.90 -1.18 -5.33
CA ASN A 42 -16.37 -1.22 -5.45
C ASN A 42 -17.02 -1.84 -4.20
N LYS A 43 -18.36 -1.90 -4.14
CA LYS A 43 -19.07 -2.44 -2.96
C LYS A 43 -18.74 -3.90 -2.60
N ALA A 44 -18.23 -4.69 -3.56
CA ALA A 44 -17.89 -6.09 -3.35
C ALA A 44 -16.43 -6.25 -2.88
N THR A 45 -15.48 -5.51 -3.46
CA THR A 45 -14.04 -5.71 -3.20
C THR A 45 -13.35 -4.55 -2.50
N GLY A 46 -14.06 -3.44 -2.31
CA GLY A 46 -13.47 -2.20 -1.84
C GLY A 46 -13.03 -2.24 -0.39
N MET A 47 -12.22 -1.25 -0.04
CA MET A 47 -11.74 -1.02 1.32
C MET A 47 -11.93 0.44 1.71
N ARG A 48 -12.17 0.66 3.00
CA ARG A 48 -12.19 1.97 3.62
C ARG A 48 -10.94 2.17 4.46
N SER A 49 -10.37 3.37 4.43
CA SER A 49 -9.16 3.68 5.21
C SER A 49 -9.34 4.90 6.11
N ILE A 50 -8.71 4.85 7.30
CA ILE A 50 -8.54 5.99 8.21
C ILE A 50 -7.04 6.17 8.45
N VAL A 51 -6.53 7.36 8.13
CA VAL A 51 -5.13 7.70 8.38
C VAL A 51 -5.00 8.44 9.70
N LEU A 52 -4.10 7.96 10.55
CA LEU A 52 -3.75 8.57 11.83
C LEU A 52 -2.29 8.97 11.83
N ARG A 53 -2.00 10.19 12.27
CA ARG A 53 -0.63 10.72 12.34
C ARG A 53 -0.33 11.22 13.75
N SER A 54 0.86 10.89 14.24
CA SER A 54 1.39 11.42 15.50
C SER A 54 2.07 12.78 15.27
N ALA A 55 2.24 13.56 16.34
CA ALA A 55 3.00 14.82 16.29
C ALA A 55 4.47 14.63 15.86
N LEU A 56 5.03 13.43 16.02
CA LEU A 56 6.39 13.08 15.64
C LEU A 56 6.50 12.54 14.21
N GLY A 57 5.38 12.47 13.46
CA GLY A 57 5.37 12.06 12.05
C GLY A 57 5.11 10.57 11.82
N PHE A 58 5.10 9.72 12.85
CA PHE A 58 4.67 8.33 12.70
C PHE A 58 3.20 8.26 12.26
N THR A 59 2.92 7.42 11.26
CA THR A 59 1.61 7.30 10.63
C THR A 59 1.12 5.85 10.66
N VAL A 60 -0.17 5.67 10.99
CA VAL A 60 -0.90 4.41 10.88
C VAL A 60 -2.04 4.57 9.89
N VAL A 61 -2.14 3.66 8.93
CA VAL A 61 -3.26 3.57 8.00
C VAL A 61 -4.12 2.38 8.42
N LEU A 62 -5.27 2.66 9.03
CA LEU A 62 -6.25 1.64 9.39
C LEU A 62 -7.11 1.34 8.18
N THR A 63 -7.28 0.07 7.82
CA THR A 63 -8.06 -0.34 6.65
C THR A 63 -9.08 -1.39 7.03
N GLU A 64 -10.34 -1.20 6.65
CA GLU A 64 -11.42 -2.20 6.80
C GLU A 64 -12.11 -2.49 5.46
N PRO A 65 -12.77 -3.64 5.29
CA PRO A 65 -13.62 -3.87 4.12
C PRO A 65 -14.76 -2.85 4.05
N VAL A 66 -15.29 -2.53 2.86
CA VAL A 66 -16.45 -1.60 2.74
C VAL A 66 -17.79 -2.23 3.12
N SER A 67 -17.87 -3.56 3.21
CA SER A 67 -19.07 -4.29 3.61
C SER A 67 -18.72 -5.60 4.31
N PRO A 68 -19.61 -6.18 5.14
CA PRO A 68 -19.35 -7.44 5.83
C PRO A 68 -19.34 -8.64 4.87
N ALA A 69 -19.84 -8.48 3.65
CA ALA A 69 -19.83 -9.49 2.59
C ALA A 69 -18.70 -9.25 1.57
N SER A 70 -17.78 -8.34 1.87
CA SER A 70 -16.70 -8.02 0.94
C SER A 70 -15.80 -9.23 0.72
N THR A 71 -15.38 -9.45 -0.52
CA THR A 71 -14.42 -10.50 -0.91
C THR A 71 -13.08 -9.91 -1.35
N GLY A 72 -12.87 -8.63 -1.02
CA GLY A 72 -11.70 -7.84 -1.40
C GLY A 72 -10.45 -8.19 -0.59
N GLN A 73 -9.35 -7.53 -0.95
CA GLN A 73 -8.03 -7.79 -0.37
C GLN A 73 -8.00 -7.71 1.16
N THR A 74 -8.71 -6.75 1.78
CA THR A 74 -8.74 -6.60 3.24
C THR A 74 -9.40 -7.80 3.91
N GLN A 75 -10.52 -8.30 3.34
CA GLN A 75 -11.16 -9.50 3.89
C GLN A 75 -10.27 -10.74 3.70
N ARG A 76 -9.66 -10.90 2.52
CA ARG A 76 -8.73 -12.02 2.26
C ARG A 76 -7.53 -11.99 3.21
N PHE A 77 -7.00 -10.81 3.52
CA PHE A 77 -5.97 -10.65 4.56
C PHE A 77 -6.48 -11.17 5.89
N LEU A 78 -7.66 -10.75 6.35
CA LEU A 78 -8.21 -11.16 7.65
C LEU A 78 -8.40 -12.68 7.73
N ASP A 79 -8.84 -13.31 6.65
CA ASP A 79 -9.03 -14.76 6.56
C ASP A 79 -7.68 -15.50 6.65
N ALA A 80 -6.67 -15.04 5.90
CA ALA A 80 -5.34 -15.66 5.88
C ALA A 80 -4.50 -15.37 7.13
N HIS A 81 -4.68 -14.18 7.73
CA HIS A 81 -4.01 -13.75 8.96
C HIS A 81 -4.72 -14.24 10.22
N ALA A 82 -5.94 -14.79 10.09
CA ALA A 82 -6.81 -15.20 11.19
C ALA A 82 -7.16 -14.05 12.15
N GLY A 83 -7.40 -12.85 11.62
CA GLY A 83 -7.81 -11.67 12.39
C GLY A 83 -7.11 -10.37 11.98
N PRO A 84 -7.34 -9.26 12.72
CA PRO A 84 -6.70 -7.97 12.45
C PRO A 84 -5.18 -8.04 12.60
N GLY A 85 -4.46 -7.22 11.84
CA GLY A 85 -3.00 -7.26 11.85
C GLY A 85 -2.34 -6.24 10.94
N VAL A 86 -1.01 -6.15 11.06
CA VAL A 86 -0.19 -5.34 10.16
C VAL A 86 -0.11 -6.01 8.80
N GLN A 87 -0.57 -5.32 7.77
CA GLN A 87 -0.50 -5.78 6.38
C GLN A 87 0.82 -5.36 5.72
N HIS A 88 1.28 -4.14 5.99
CA HIS A 88 2.54 -3.67 5.45
C HIS A 88 3.23 -2.64 6.33
N ALA A 89 4.54 -2.53 6.12
CA ALA A 89 5.35 -1.42 6.62
C ALA A 89 6.02 -0.73 5.45
N ALA A 90 5.91 0.60 5.41
CA ALA A 90 6.53 1.44 4.40
C ALA A 90 7.85 2.03 4.90
N PHE A 91 8.90 1.89 4.12
CA PHE A 91 10.23 2.40 4.46
C PHE A 91 10.63 3.55 3.54
N GLY A 92 10.95 4.69 4.16
CA GLY A 92 11.42 5.87 3.46
C GLY A 92 12.79 5.64 2.81
N HIS A 93 12.98 6.17 1.61
CA HIS A 93 14.23 6.16 0.87
C HIS A 93 14.53 7.54 0.28
N ASP A 94 15.78 7.97 0.39
CA ASP A 94 16.28 9.17 -0.29
C ASP A 94 16.54 8.90 -1.78
N ASP A 95 16.94 7.66 -2.10
CA ASP A 95 17.12 7.14 -3.46
C ASP A 95 16.43 5.78 -3.58
N LEU A 96 15.15 5.82 -3.92
CA LEU A 96 14.32 4.64 -4.16
C LEU A 96 14.83 3.83 -5.36
N PHE A 97 15.35 4.49 -6.40
CA PHE A 97 15.74 3.84 -7.65
C PHE A 97 16.91 2.89 -7.41
N ALA A 98 17.96 3.36 -6.74
CA ALA A 98 19.09 2.53 -6.36
C ALA A 98 18.67 1.42 -5.37
N ALA A 99 17.78 1.72 -4.43
CA ALA A 99 17.28 0.73 -3.47
C ALA A 99 16.54 -0.41 -4.16
N VAL A 100 15.66 -0.11 -5.13
CA VAL A 100 14.91 -1.10 -5.89
C VAL A 100 15.85 -2.01 -6.69
N GLU A 101 16.84 -1.45 -7.38
CA GLU A 101 17.81 -2.24 -8.13
C GLU A 101 18.63 -3.16 -7.22
N SER A 102 19.07 -2.65 -6.07
CA SER A 102 19.81 -3.44 -5.07
C SER A 102 18.96 -4.56 -4.44
N LEU A 103 17.68 -4.31 -4.16
CA LEU A 103 16.82 -5.32 -3.56
C LEU A 103 16.42 -6.40 -4.57
N ARG A 104 16.17 -6.02 -5.84
CA ARG A 104 15.95 -6.99 -6.92
C ARG A 104 17.16 -7.88 -7.14
N SER A 105 18.36 -7.33 -7.15
CA SER A 105 19.59 -8.13 -7.31
C SER A 105 19.84 -9.06 -6.13
N SER A 106 19.27 -8.74 -4.96
CA SER A 106 19.29 -9.59 -3.75
C SER A 106 18.16 -10.63 -3.72
N GLY A 107 17.32 -10.72 -4.77
CA GLY A 107 16.26 -11.72 -4.90
C GLY A 107 14.89 -11.30 -4.36
N LEU A 108 14.70 -10.03 -3.98
CA LEU A 108 13.39 -9.55 -3.53
C LEU A 108 12.45 -9.37 -4.73
N GLU A 109 11.26 -9.97 -4.64
CA GLU A 109 10.21 -9.85 -5.66
C GLU A 109 9.24 -8.71 -5.38
N PHE A 110 8.79 -8.05 -6.45
CA PHE A 110 7.86 -6.93 -6.41
C PHE A 110 6.57 -7.25 -7.15
N LEU A 111 5.48 -6.59 -6.76
CA LEU A 111 4.21 -6.71 -7.47
C LEU A 111 4.35 -6.13 -8.89
N PRO A 112 3.78 -6.80 -9.91
CA PRO A 112 3.78 -6.28 -11.27
C PRO A 112 2.83 -5.08 -11.36
N VAL A 113 3.24 -4.07 -12.12
CA VAL A 113 2.41 -2.91 -12.44
C VAL A 113 2.07 -2.95 -13.93
N PRO A 114 0.78 -2.93 -14.31
CA PRO A 114 0.39 -2.94 -15.72
C PRO A 114 0.91 -1.72 -16.49
N ASP A 115 1.32 -1.92 -17.74
CA ASP A 115 1.81 -0.81 -18.60
C ASP A 115 0.80 0.34 -18.73
N ALA A 116 -0.48 0.01 -18.77
CA ALA A 116 -1.58 0.97 -18.85
C ALA A 116 -1.60 1.97 -17.68
N TYR A 117 -1.05 1.61 -16.51
CA TYR A 117 -0.90 2.54 -15.39
C TYR A 117 0.00 3.72 -15.77
N TYR A 118 1.16 3.45 -16.40
CA TYR A 118 2.12 4.50 -16.75
C TYR A 118 1.57 5.42 -17.83
N ASP A 119 0.84 4.87 -18.80
CA ASP A 119 0.20 5.67 -19.84
C ASP A 119 -0.83 6.64 -19.23
N GLN A 120 -1.61 6.19 -18.24
CA GLN A 120 -2.57 7.04 -17.51
C GLN A 120 -1.86 8.03 -16.58
N ALA A 121 -0.82 7.60 -15.86
CA ALA A 121 -0.05 8.44 -14.96
C ALA A 121 0.63 9.59 -15.72
N GLN A 122 1.19 9.32 -16.90
CA GLN A 122 1.80 10.32 -17.77
C GLN A 122 0.80 11.38 -18.29
N GLN A 123 -0.46 11.00 -18.50
CA GLN A 123 -1.51 11.95 -18.87
C GLN A 123 -1.84 12.93 -17.73
N ARG A 124 -1.78 12.46 -16.47
CA ARG A 124 -2.03 13.26 -15.27
C ARG A 124 -0.82 14.10 -14.88
N LEU A 125 0.37 13.50 -14.91
CA LEU A 125 1.65 14.06 -14.48
C LEU A 125 2.52 14.29 -15.71
N ARG A 126 2.43 15.48 -16.29
CA ARG A 126 3.15 15.78 -17.54
C ARG A 126 4.67 15.82 -17.35
N GLU A 127 5.13 16.28 -16.19
CA GLU A 127 6.55 16.42 -15.87
C GLU A 127 6.85 15.73 -14.54
N VAL A 128 7.77 14.77 -14.59
CA VAL A 128 8.36 14.10 -13.43
C VAL A 128 9.89 14.12 -13.62
N PRO A 129 10.70 14.19 -12.55
CA PRO A 129 12.16 14.35 -12.65
C PRO A 129 12.90 13.09 -13.13
N VAL A 130 12.17 12.06 -13.58
CA VAL A 130 12.70 10.75 -13.96
C VAL A 130 12.03 10.28 -15.25
N PRO A 131 12.76 9.64 -16.19
CA PRO A 131 12.15 9.11 -17.40
C PRO A 131 11.05 8.08 -17.11
N TRP A 132 9.91 8.18 -17.78
CA TRP A 132 8.79 7.23 -17.66
C TRP A 132 9.18 5.78 -17.94
N GLU A 133 10.11 5.56 -18.87
CA GLU A 133 10.66 4.24 -19.16
C GLU A 133 11.40 3.64 -17.95
N THR A 134 12.08 4.48 -17.16
CA THR A 134 12.76 4.04 -15.94
C THR A 134 11.74 3.63 -14.87
N LEU A 135 10.69 4.43 -14.67
CA LEU A 135 9.58 4.08 -13.76
C LEU A 135 8.95 2.75 -14.17
N ARG A 136 8.64 2.57 -15.46
CA ARG A 136 8.05 1.35 -16.03
C ARG A 136 8.95 0.13 -15.81
N ARG A 137 10.22 0.22 -16.16
CA ARG A 137 11.20 -0.87 -15.97
C ARG A 137 11.34 -1.28 -14.51
N LEU A 138 11.32 -0.31 -13.60
CA LEU A 138 11.48 -0.55 -12.16
C LEU A 138 10.17 -0.88 -11.45
N GLY A 139 9.02 -0.77 -12.11
CA GLY A 139 7.72 -1.01 -11.49
C GLY A 139 7.28 0.11 -10.54
N ILE A 140 7.95 1.28 -10.55
CA ILE A 140 7.74 2.34 -9.55
C ILE A 140 6.52 3.16 -9.92
N LEU A 141 5.54 3.21 -9.00
CA LEU A 141 4.36 4.06 -9.09
C LEU A 141 4.72 5.50 -8.74
N VAL A 142 4.01 6.46 -9.35
CA VAL A 142 4.17 7.90 -9.09
C VAL A 142 2.81 8.58 -8.96
N ASP A 143 2.66 9.37 -7.89
CA ASP A 143 1.54 10.29 -7.71
C ASP A 143 2.06 11.67 -7.29
N ALA A 144 1.15 12.64 -7.25
CA ALA A 144 1.46 13.99 -6.78
C ALA A 144 0.37 14.49 -5.83
N ASP A 145 0.79 15.36 -4.90
CA ASP A 145 -0.10 16.24 -4.15
C ASP A 145 0.32 17.71 -4.36
N ASP A 146 -0.32 18.63 -3.64
CA ASP A 146 -0.04 20.07 -3.75
C ASP A 146 1.39 20.45 -3.33
N GLN A 147 2.11 19.58 -2.63
CA GLN A 147 3.46 19.83 -2.10
C GLN A 147 4.57 19.15 -2.91
N GLY A 148 4.26 18.07 -3.63
CA GLY A 148 5.24 17.45 -4.52
C GLY A 148 4.87 16.05 -4.98
N LEU A 149 5.91 15.27 -5.27
CA LEU A 149 5.78 13.93 -5.85
C LEU A 149 5.96 12.83 -4.80
N LEU A 150 5.26 11.72 -5.02
CA LEU A 150 5.32 10.52 -4.21
C LEU A 150 5.63 9.31 -5.10
N PHE A 151 6.72 8.62 -4.81
CA PHE A 151 7.11 7.41 -5.51
C PHE A 151 6.96 6.20 -4.59
N GLN A 152 6.34 5.12 -5.08
CA GLN A 152 6.03 3.94 -4.28
C GLN A 152 6.29 2.65 -5.07
N LEU A 153 6.73 1.60 -4.36
CA LEU A 153 6.86 0.25 -4.89
C LEU A 153 6.54 -0.77 -3.80
N PHE A 154 5.88 -1.85 -4.17
CA PHE A 154 5.39 -2.86 -3.23
C PHE A 154 6.01 -4.22 -3.51
N THR A 155 6.50 -4.87 -2.46
CA THR A 155 6.99 -6.26 -2.57
C THR A 155 5.82 -7.21 -2.75
N ARG A 156 6.10 -8.42 -3.22
CA ARG A 156 5.21 -9.54 -2.93
C ARG A 156 5.14 -9.80 -1.42
N PRO A 157 4.07 -10.46 -0.92
CA PRO A 157 4.05 -10.91 0.46
C PRO A 157 5.26 -11.77 0.81
N ILE A 158 5.89 -11.48 1.94
CA ILE A 158 7.12 -12.16 2.39
C ILE A 158 6.86 -13.23 3.45
N THR A 159 5.64 -13.27 3.99
CA THR A 159 5.20 -14.29 4.94
C THR A 159 4.59 -15.50 4.25
N ARG A 160 4.69 -16.69 4.87
CA ARG A 160 4.10 -17.95 4.36
C ARG A 160 2.62 -17.84 4.00
N HIS A 161 1.84 -17.10 4.80
CA HIS A 161 0.40 -16.95 4.61
C HIS A 161 0.01 -15.88 3.58
N GLY A 162 0.98 -15.22 2.96
CA GLY A 162 0.70 -14.20 1.95
C GLY A 162 0.11 -12.90 2.52
N THR A 163 0.28 -12.62 3.81
CA THR A 163 -0.41 -11.53 4.51
C THR A 163 0.42 -10.26 4.62
N PHE A 164 1.71 -10.36 4.95
CA PHE A 164 2.57 -9.19 5.16
C PHE A 164 3.49 -8.93 3.96
N PHE A 165 3.55 -7.68 3.51
CA PHE A 165 4.47 -7.18 2.49
C PHE A 165 5.16 -5.88 2.92
N ILE A 166 6.16 -5.46 2.14
CA ILE A 166 6.92 -4.24 2.38
C ILE A 166 6.60 -3.23 1.28
N GLU A 167 6.47 -1.97 1.68
CA GLU A 167 6.43 -0.83 0.77
C GLU A 167 7.76 -0.07 0.83
N LEU A 168 8.26 0.32 -0.34
CA LEU A 168 9.33 1.30 -0.46
C LEU A 168 8.73 2.60 -0.96
N ILE A 169 9.08 3.69 -0.28
CA ILE A 169 8.49 4.99 -0.54
C ILE A 169 9.58 6.06 -0.57
N GLN A 170 9.49 6.97 -1.54
CA GLN A 170 10.28 8.19 -1.60
C GLN A 170 9.34 9.39 -1.78
N ARG A 171 9.47 10.35 -0.87
CA ARG A 171 8.73 11.61 -0.89
C ARG A 171 9.64 12.70 -1.45
N SER A 172 9.23 13.30 -2.57
CA SER A 172 9.84 14.53 -3.10
C SER A 172 8.90 15.69 -2.83
N GLY A 173 8.76 16.06 -1.56
CA GLY A 173 7.89 17.13 -1.08
C GLY A 173 6.47 16.67 -0.68
N ALA A 174 5.97 15.57 -1.25
CA ALA A 174 4.61 15.09 -0.97
C ALA A 174 4.38 14.69 0.50
N VAL A 175 3.25 15.11 1.06
CA VAL A 175 2.82 14.87 2.45
C VAL A 175 1.61 13.94 2.55
N GLY A 176 0.92 13.70 1.44
CA GLY A 176 -0.21 12.80 1.28
C GLY A 176 0.21 11.34 1.04
N PHE A 177 -0.71 10.50 0.56
CA PHE A 177 -0.47 9.05 0.38
C PHE A 177 -0.64 8.55 -1.05
N GLY A 178 -0.91 9.47 -2.00
CA GLY A 178 -1.08 9.14 -3.40
C GLY A 178 -2.29 8.22 -3.65
N ALA A 179 -3.50 8.76 -3.61
CA ALA A 179 -4.73 7.98 -3.81
C ALA A 179 -4.72 7.16 -5.11
N ASN A 180 -4.07 7.65 -6.17
CA ASN A 180 -3.95 6.90 -7.42
C ASN A 180 -2.95 5.76 -7.31
N ASN A 181 -1.89 5.91 -6.51
CA ASN A 181 -0.97 4.82 -6.21
C ASN A 181 -1.65 3.75 -5.36
N VAL A 182 -2.46 4.14 -4.37
CA VAL A 182 -3.26 3.20 -3.56
C VAL A 182 -4.25 2.43 -4.44
N ARG A 183 -4.92 3.10 -5.39
CA ARG A 183 -5.80 2.44 -6.36
C ARG A 183 -5.02 1.47 -7.27
N ALA A 184 -3.87 1.89 -7.79
CA ALA A 184 -3.04 1.04 -8.63
C ALA A 184 -2.51 -0.19 -7.86
N LEU A 185 -2.12 -0.02 -6.59
CA LEU A 185 -1.79 -1.12 -5.69
C LEU A 185 -2.97 -2.07 -5.53
N PHE A 186 -4.15 -1.53 -5.20
CA PHE A 186 -5.38 -2.32 -5.04
C PHE A 186 -5.64 -3.19 -6.28
N GLU A 187 -5.55 -2.59 -7.47
CA GLU A 187 -5.75 -3.29 -8.75
C GLU A 187 -4.67 -4.35 -9.02
N ALA A 188 -3.39 -4.04 -8.76
CA ALA A 188 -2.27 -4.97 -8.96
C ALA A 188 -2.34 -6.19 -8.01
N VAL A 189 -2.70 -5.95 -6.75
CA VAL A 189 -2.93 -7.01 -5.75
C VAL A 189 -4.11 -7.88 -6.18
N GLN A 190 -5.24 -7.26 -6.55
CA GLN A 190 -6.43 -7.97 -7.00
C GLN A 190 -6.14 -8.84 -8.22
N ALA A 191 -5.44 -8.31 -9.23
CA ALA A 191 -5.05 -9.05 -10.43
C ALA A 191 -4.12 -10.23 -10.14
N THR A 192 -3.16 -10.06 -9.21
CA THR A 192 -2.27 -11.15 -8.79
C THR A 192 -3.06 -12.28 -8.12
N MET A 193 -4.06 -11.92 -7.31
CA MET A 193 -4.89 -12.89 -6.61
C MET A 193 -5.88 -13.60 -7.54
N ASP A 194 -6.53 -12.89 -8.46
CA ASP A 194 -7.49 -13.50 -9.39
C ASP A 194 -6.80 -14.35 -10.47
N GLY A 195 -5.49 -14.13 -10.69
CA GLY A 195 -4.62 -14.99 -11.51
C GLY A 195 -4.07 -16.24 -10.82
N HIS A 196 -4.36 -16.46 -9.53
CA HIS A 196 -4.01 -17.68 -8.78
C HIS A 196 -5.29 -18.38 -8.28
N PRO A 197 -5.89 -19.29 -9.07
CA PRO A 197 -7.12 -19.98 -8.66
C PRO A 197 -6.93 -21.07 -7.61
N ASP A 198 -5.70 -21.39 -7.18
CA ASP A 198 -5.46 -22.42 -6.17
C ASP A 198 -4.42 -22.00 -5.13
N GLY A 199 -4.75 -22.27 -3.87
CA GLY A 199 -3.87 -22.09 -2.73
C GLY A 199 -2.56 -22.84 -2.93
N VAL A 200 -1.44 -22.16 -2.69
CA VAL A 200 -0.14 -22.81 -2.66
C VAL A 200 -0.08 -23.65 -1.39
N ALA A 201 -0.43 -24.93 -1.50
CA ALA A 201 0.22 -25.96 -0.73
C ALA A 201 1.72 -25.84 -1.04
N ARG A 202 2.50 -25.28 -0.11
CA ARG A 202 3.94 -25.48 -0.14
C ARG A 202 4.18 -26.88 0.38
N ASP A 203 4.78 -27.69 -0.48
CA ASP A 203 5.27 -29.03 -0.19
C ASP A 203 5.87 -29.08 1.23
N GLU A 204 5.34 -30.01 2.02
CA GLU A 204 6.08 -30.55 3.16
C GLU A 204 7.27 -31.30 2.58
N ASP A 205 8.46 -30.69 2.62
CA ASP A 205 9.75 -31.39 2.72
C ASP A 205 10.87 -30.34 2.85
N VAL A 206 11.39 -30.21 4.08
CA VAL A 206 12.81 -30.18 4.52
C VAL A 206 12.84 -29.69 5.98
#